data_AF-A0A6B3SHK6-F1
#
_entry.id   AF-A0A6B3SHK6-F1
#
_cell.length_a   1.000
_cell.length_b   1.000
_cell.length_c   1.000
_cell.angle_alpha   90.00
_cell.angle_beta   90.00
_cell.angle_gamma   90.00
#
_symmetry.space_group_name_H-M   'P 1'
#
loop_
_entity.id
_entity.type
_entity.pdbx_description
1 polymer ?
#
loop_
_entity_poly.entity_id
_entity_poly.type
_entity_poly.pdbx_seq_one_letter_code
_entity_poly.pdbx_strand_id
1 'polypeptide(L)'
;MTRTSRTNPPDSKPTFAESPAMFFKNLTVYRLPRQYKLTAEQLTGYLSKMQFAPCGNLEMQSTGWASPTNDDRLVYASHGQFLLKLVTEKKLLPTAVINEAAAIRACELEEQQGFKPGRKQMKEIKETVTDELLPRAFAVKKATMVWIDTINGWLVSDAATVAAAEEAVTLLRKAVETFPIQSWKVKQSSTLAMTTWLQSDEAPDSFTVDAETELKATGETKASVKYVNAMETKQVQEHIAAGKRCTRLAMTWNDRVSFVLTDNLTLKKVAPLDVLKESPEEVMDDEGRLEAAFAVMTGELARLLDAMTVALGGEENEQQDWVQESHSAPEALPANDDELYPQAREVVLQADRASISLVQRQLRIGYNHAARLIELMEQRGDLPKKRSTPEQMELASA
;
A
#
# COMPACT_ATOMS: atom_id res chain seq x y z
N MET A 1 38.70 15.95 -55.00
CA MET A 1 38.90 15.65 -53.56
C MET A 1 37.95 16.51 -52.76
N THR A 2 36.74 16.00 -52.53
CA THR A 2 35.65 16.72 -51.87
C THR A 2 35.27 15.95 -50.61
N ARG A 3 35.31 16.68 -49.49
CA ARG A 3 35.25 16.21 -48.11
C ARG A 3 33.78 16.05 -47.72
N THR A 4 33.29 14.81 -47.60
CA THR A 4 31.94 14.53 -47.09
C THR A 4 31.96 14.41 -45.57
N SER A 5 31.20 15.31 -44.94
CA SER A 5 30.88 15.38 -43.52
C SER A 5 30.10 14.13 -43.07
N ARG A 6 30.59 13.42 -42.06
CA ARG A 6 29.81 12.43 -41.31
C ARG A 6 28.98 13.19 -40.26
N THR A 7 27.67 13.27 -40.51
CA THR A 7 26.67 13.64 -39.51
C THR A 7 26.37 12.42 -38.63
N ASN A 8 26.56 12.53 -37.31
CA ASN A 8 26.07 11.54 -36.35
C ASN A 8 24.54 11.46 -36.43
N PRO A 9 23.93 10.26 -36.35
CA PRO A 9 22.50 10.15 -36.18
C PRO A 9 22.09 10.61 -34.76
N PRO A 10 20.88 11.16 -34.58
CA PRO A 10 20.40 11.62 -33.29
C PRO A 10 20.12 10.43 -32.36
N ASP A 11 20.30 10.69 -31.06
CA ASP A 11 20.12 9.77 -29.94
C ASP A 11 18.94 8.80 -30.11
N SER A 12 19.26 7.53 -30.35
CA SER A 12 18.32 6.44 -30.18
C SER A 12 17.96 6.36 -28.70
N LYS A 13 16.76 6.84 -28.34
CA LYS A 13 16.12 6.54 -27.06
C LYS A 13 16.24 5.03 -26.81
N PRO A 14 16.64 4.58 -25.61
CA PRO A 14 16.62 3.16 -25.31
C PRO A 14 15.16 2.69 -25.35
N THR A 15 14.82 1.93 -26.40
CA THR A 15 13.59 1.16 -26.51
C THR A 15 13.62 0.06 -25.45
N PHE A 16 13.22 0.40 -24.23
CA PHE A 16 12.66 -0.59 -23.30
C PHE A 16 11.22 -0.88 -23.75
N ALA A 17 11.09 -1.52 -24.90
CA ALA A 17 9.84 -2.13 -25.35
C ALA A 17 9.79 -3.57 -24.82
N GLU A 18 9.76 -3.72 -23.50
CA GLU A 18 9.08 -4.85 -22.90
C GLU A 18 7.75 -4.29 -22.42
N SER A 19 6.71 -4.47 -23.23
CA SER A 19 5.34 -4.35 -22.73
C SER A 19 5.27 -5.24 -21.48
N PRO A 20 5.00 -4.69 -20.28
CA PRO A 20 4.85 -5.55 -19.13
C PRO A 20 3.68 -6.48 -19.45
N ALA A 21 3.90 -7.79 -19.34
CA ALA A 21 2.80 -8.74 -19.25
C ALA A 21 1.87 -8.18 -18.17
N MET A 22 0.71 -7.67 -18.59
CA MET A 22 -0.13 -6.81 -17.75
C MET A 22 -0.65 -7.53 -16.51
N PHE A 23 -0.65 -8.86 -16.56
CA PHE A 23 -1.15 -9.70 -15.50
C PHE A 23 -0.30 -9.60 -14.22
N PHE A 24 -0.95 -9.25 -13.10
CA PHE A 24 -0.30 -9.15 -11.80
C PHE A 24 0.31 -10.48 -11.38
N LYS A 25 1.53 -10.45 -10.86
CA LYS A 25 2.28 -11.67 -10.47
C LYS A 25 2.16 -11.99 -8.99
N ASN A 26 1.89 -10.99 -8.17
CA ASN A 26 1.69 -11.12 -6.73
C ASN A 26 0.47 -10.30 -6.34
N LEU A 27 -0.33 -10.78 -5.40
CA LEU A 27 -1.51 -10.07 -4.91
C LEU A 27 -1.40 -9.97 -3.40
N THR A 28 -1.18 -8.74 -2.93
CA THR A 28 -1.51 -8.36 -1.55
C THR A 28 -2.85 -7.64 -1.58
N VAL A 29 -3.85 -8.22 -0.92
CA VAL A 29 -5.27 -7.89 -1.13
C VAL A 29 -5.81 -7.11 0.06
N TYR A 30 -6.59 -6.09 -0.25
CA TYR A 30 -7.26 -5.22 0.69
C TYR A 30 -8.72 -5.02 0.26
N ARG A 31 -9.56 -4.58 1.21
CA ARG A 31 -10.97 -4.30 0.99
C ARG A 31 -11.27 -2.81 0.97
N LEU A 32 -12.21 -2.44 0.11
CA LEU A 32 -12.87 -1.13 0.01
C LEU A 32 -14.39 -1.32 0.17
N PRO A 33 -15.18 -0.27 0.48
CA PRO A 33 -16.62 -0.35 0.39
C PRO A 33 -17.02 -0.76 -1.04
N ARG A 34 -18.00 -1.65 -1.17
CA ARG A 34 -18.58 -1.94 -2.50
C ARG A 34 -19.24 -0.69 -3.05
N GLN A 35 -19.18 -0.51 -4.37
CA GLN A 35 -19.70 0.68 -5.06
C GLN A 35 -19.10 1.99 -4.52
N TYR A 36 -17.80 1.98 -4.19
CA TYR A 36 -17.12 3.15 -3.67
C TYR A 36 -17.10 4.27 -4.73
N LYS A 37 -17.68 5.42 -4.38
CA LYS A 37 -17.75 6.57 -5.29
C LYS A 37 -16.41 7.29 -5.33
N LEU A 38 -15.56 6.89 -6.28
CA LEU A 38 -14.29 7.53 -6.59
C LEU A 38 -14.17 7.70 -8.09
N THR A 39 -13.91 8.92 -8.56
CA THR A 39 -13.66 9.17 -9.99
C THR A 39 -12.17 9.21 -10.31
N ALA A 40 -11.82 8.97 -11.58
CA ALA A 40 -10.44 9.02 -12.04
C ALA A 40 -9.83 10.43 -11.87
N GLU A 41 -10.64 11.48 -12.06
CA GLU A 41 -10.22 12.88 -11.90
C GLU A 41 -9.92 13.20 -10.43
N GLN A 42 -10.78 12.77 -9.50
CA GLN A 42 -10.56 12.94 -8.07
C GLN A 42 -9.27 12.24 -7.65
N LEU A 43 -9.11 10.97 -8.05
CA LEU A 43 -7.92 10.18 -7.73
C LEU A 43 -6.66 10.82 -8.32
N THR A 44 -6.69 11.25 -9.59
CA THR A 44 -5.57 11.97 -10.23
C THR A 44 -5.21 13.24 -9.46
N GLY A 45 -6.20 14.03 -9.04
CA GLY A 45 -6.01 15.23 -8.23
C GLY A 45 -5.31 14.93 -6.90
N TYR A 46 -5.67 13.85 -6.23
CA TYR A 46 -5.00 13.43 -4.99
C TYR A 46 -3.56 12.96 -5.23
N LEU A 47 -3.33 12.11 -6.24
CA LEU A 47 -2.03 11.51 -6.51
C LEU A 47 -1.01 12.52 -7.04
N SER A 48 -1.45 13.56 -7.75
CA SER A 48 -0.55 14.60 -8.29
C SER A 48 0.29 15.31 -7.22
N LYS A 49 -0.21 15.42 -5.99
CA LYS A 49 0.52 15.99 -4.84
C LYS A 49 1.73 15.16 -4.42
N MET A 50 1.75 13.88 -4.78
CA MET A 50 2.79 12.92 -4.44
C MET A 50 3.33 12.26 -5.72
N GLN A 51 3.35 12.99 -6.83
CA GLN A 51 3.92 12.52 -8.09
C GLN A 51 5.42 12.23 -7.92
N PHE A 52 5.87 11.16 -8.57
CA PHE A 52 7.26 10.72 -8.54
C PHE A 52 8.18 11.80 -9.12
N ALA A 53 9.20 12.16 -8.34
CA ALA A 53 10.36 12.92 -8.78
C ALA A 53 11.62 12.06 -8.58
N PRO A 54 12.59 12.08 -9.51
CA PRO A 54 13.88 11.40 -9.32
C PRO A 54 14.60 11.88 -8.05
N CYS A 55 15.45 11.02 -7.48
CA CYS A 55 16.24 11.36 -6.29
C CYS A 55 17.12 12.58 -6.53
N GLY A 56 17.12 13.50 -5.57
CA GLY A 56 18.12 14.57 -5.49
C GLY A 56 19.56 14.04 -5.29
N ASN A 57 20.54 14.93 -5.42
CA ASN A 57 21.97 14.58 -5.31
C ASN A 57 22.37 14.02 -3.93
N LEU A 58 21.68 14.43 -2.87
CA LEU A 58 21.91 13.99 -1.49
C LEU A 58 20.77 13.11 -0.95
N GLU A 59 19.87 12.66 -1.84
CA GLU A 59 18.72 11.86 -1.46
C GLU A 59 18.99 10.38 -1.76
N MET A 60 19.00 9.55 -0.71
CA MET A 60 19.21 8.10 -0.84
C MET A 60 18.06 7.39 -1.55
N GLN A 61 16.84 7.90 -1.40
CA GLN A 61 15.64 7.29 -1.93
C GLN A 61 14.55 8.34 -2.13
N SER A 62 13.85 8.26 -3.25
CA SER A 62 12.61 8.98 -3.54
C SER A 62 11.52 7.98 -3.90
N THR A 63 10.28 8.22 -3.45
CA THR A 63 9.11 7.41 -3.78
C THR A 63 7.95 8.32 -4.19
N GLY A 64 7.22 7.99 -5.25
CA GLY A 64 5.99 8.70 -5.64
C GLY A 64 5.18 8.01 -6.74
N TRP A 65 4.04 8.59 -7.09
CA TRP A 65 3.11 8.08 -8.10
C TRP A 65 3.54 8.45 -9.52
N ALA A 66 3.46 7.50 -10.45
CA ALA A 66 3.82 7.70 -11.86
C ALA A 66 2.76 7.08 -12.77
N SER A 67 2.82 7.39 -14.07
CA SER A 67 1.88 6.82 -15.04
C SER A 67 2.05 5.29 -15.17
N PRO A 68 1.00 4.47 -14.99
CA PRO A 68 1.09 3.02 -15.18
C PRO A 68 1.35 2.62 -16.63
N THR A 69 0.96 3.47 -17.59
CA THR A 69 0.99 3.23 -19.04
C THR A 69 2.17 3.93 -19.73
N ASN A 70 3.04 4.59 -18.97
CA ASN A 70 4.18 5.37 -19.46
C ASN A 70 3.79 6.56 -20.36
N ASP A 71 2.63 7.14 -20.10
CA ASP A 71 2.14 8.40 -20.64
C ASP A 71 2.05 9.47 -19.51
N ASP A 72 1.19 10.47 -19.68
CA ASP A 72 1.00 11.55 -18.70
C ASP A 72 -0.11 11.25 -17.66
N ARG A 73 -0.83 10.13 -17.77
CA ARG A 73 -1.96 9.76 -16.91
C ARG A 73 -1.46 9.11 -15.61
N LEU A 74 -1.68 9.72 -14.44
CA LEU A 74 -1.37 9.09 -13.15
C LEU A 74 -2.30 7.93 -12.78
N VAL A 75 -3.50 7.92 -13.37
CA VAL A 75 -4.54 6.91 -13.18
C VAL A 75 -4.95 6.42 -14.56
N TYR A 76 -4.80 5.12 -14.81
CA TYR A 76 -5.47 4.48 -15.93
C TYR A 76 -6.83 3.97 -15.44
N ALA A 77 -7.90 4.33 -16.14
CA ALA A 77 -9.27 4.08 -15.71
C ALA A 77 -10.07 3.41 -16.83
N SER A 78 -10.76 2.31 -16.51
CA SER A 78 -11.70 1.65 -17.40
C SER A 78 -12.84 1.02 -16.58
N HIS A 79 -14.08 1.39 -16.87
CA HIS A 79 -15.29 0.77 -16.31
C HIS A 79 -15.27 0.55 -14.77
N GLY A 80 -14.87 1.55 -13.99
CA GLY A 80 -14.80 1.47 -12.52
C GLY A 80 -13.56 0.76 -11.95
N GLN A 81 -12.65 0.34 -12.83
CA GLN A 81 -11.35 -0.25 -12.50
C GLN A 81 -10.27 0.82 -12.69
N PHE A 82 -9.41 1.00 -11.68
CA PHE A 82 -8.28 1.93 -11.74
C PHE A 82 -6.96 1.19 -11.57
N LEU A 83 -5.98 1.56 -12.38
CA LEU A 83 -4.60 1.09 -12.28
C LEU A 83 -3.69 2.27 -11.95
N LEU A 84 -2.85 2.09 -10.94
CA LEU A 84 -1.88 3.05 -10.45
C LEU A 84 -0.48 2.43 -10.46
N LYS A 85 0.55 3.26 -10.55
CA LYS A 85 1.95 2.84 -10.40
C LYS A 85 2.66 3.68 -9.36
N LEU A 86 3.17 3.03 -8.32
CA LEU A 86 4.11 3.63 -7.39
C LEU A 86 5.54 3.30 -7.86
N VAL A 87 6.40 4.32 -7.94
CA VAL A 87 7.81 4.16 -8.26
C VAL A 87 8.64 4.56 -7.07
N THR A 88 9.57 3.69 -6.69
CA THR A 88 10.61 3.96 -5.72
C THR A 88 11.96 3.93 -6.41
N GLU A 89 12.69 5.03 -6.36
CA GLU A 89 14.07 5.14 -6.81
C GLU A 89 15.00 5.09 -5.59
N LYS A 90 16.02 4.23 -5.62
CA LYS A 90 17.05 4.16 -4.58
C LYS A 90 18.42 4.30 -5.19
N LYS A 91 19.28 5.10 -4.56
CA LYS A 91 20.70 5.19 -4.89
C LYS A 91 21.42 3.93 -4.43
N LEU A 92 22.08 3.26 -5.35
CA LEU A 92 22.92 2.09 -5.09
C LEU A 92 24.24 2.54 -4.48
N LEU A 93 24.25 2.61 -3.15
CA LEU A 93 25.46 2.85 -2.39
C LEU A 93 25.62 1.74 -1.33
N PRO A 94 26.21 0.58 -1.72
CA PRO A 94 26.38 -0.53 -0.80
C PRO A 94 27.25 -0.15 0.41
N THR A 95 26.91 -0.65 1.59
CA THR A 95 27.66 -0.39 2.83
C THR A 95 29.12 -0.83 2.73
N ALA A 96 29.42 -1.85 1.93
CA ALA A 96 30.80 -2.28 1.67
C ALA A 96 31.66 -1.16 1.05
N VAL A 97 31.12 -0.45 0.06
CA VAL A 97 31.81 0.66 -0.63
C VAL A 97 32.04 1.82 0.33
N ILE A 98 31.04 2.16 1.15
CA ILE A 98 31.17 3.21 2.18
C ILE A 98 32.24 2.82 3.20
N ASN A 99 32.23 1.57 3.67
CA ASN A 99 33.20 1.09 4.66
C ASN A 99 34.64 1.11 4.12
N GLU A 100 34.84 0.71 2.86
CA GLU A 100 36.16 0.71 2.21
C GLU A 100 36.70 2.14 2.07
N ALA A 101 35.90 3.06 1.50
CA ALA A 101 36.29 4.46 1.37
C ALA A 101 36.52 5.15 2.73
N ALA A 102 35.68 4.85 3.73
CA ALA A 102 35.87 5.36 5.09
C ALA A 102 37.13 4.79 5.75
N ALA A 103 37.52 3.54 5.48
CA ALA A 103 38.75 2.96 6.00
C ALA A 103 39.99 3.65 5.41
N ILE A 104 39.99 3.94 4.11
CA ILE A 104 41.06 4.71 3.46
C ILE A 104 41.20 6.09 4.12
N ARG A 105 40.08 6.81 4.28
CA ARG A 105 40.05 8.14 4.92
C ARG A 105 40.46 8.10 6.40
N ALA A 106 40.14 7.02 7.10
CA ALA A 106 40.54 6.81 8.49
C ALA A 106 42.05 6.57 8.63
N CYS A 107 42.68 5.85 7.69
CA CYS A 107 44.13 5.70 7.65
C CYS A 107 44.82 7.05 7.42
N GLU A 108 44.33 7.86 6.47
CA GLU A 108 44.84 9.23 6.23
C GLU A 108 44.76 10.09 7.49
N LEU A 109 43.67 9.99 8.25
CA LEU A 109 43.49 10.73 9.49
C LEU A 109 44.39 10.21 10.62
N GLU A 110 44.59 8.89 10.73
CA GLU A 110 45.51 8.27 11.69
C GLU A 110 46.95 8.74 11.46
N GLU A 111 47.39 8.82 10.21
CA GLU A 111 48.72 9.35 9.85
C GLU A 111 48.89 10.83 10.26
N GLN A 112 47.83 11.63 10.15
CA GLN A 112 47.87 13.06 10.50
C GLN A 112 47.85 13.32 12.00
N GLN A 113 47.04 12.58 12.77
CA GLN A 113 46.87 12.81 14.22
C GLN A 113 47.72 11.88 15.10
N GLY A 114 48.30 10.82 14.54
CA GLY A 114 49.16 9.85 15.23
C GLY A 114 48.43 8.78 16.04
N PHE A 115 47.09 8.70 15.96
CA PHE A 115 46.29 7.67 16.63
C PHE A 115 45.01 7.33 15.83
N LYS A 116 44.47 6.13 16.07
CA LYS A 116 43.27 5.63 15.36
C LYS A 116 42.03 6.48 15.61
N PRO A 117 41.22 6.77 14.59
CA PRO A 117 39.97 7.48 14.77
C PRO A 117 39.02 6.73 15.72
N GLY A 118 38.49 7.45 16.71
CA GLY A 118 37.50 6.90 17.63
C GLY A 118 36.14 6.65 16.96
N ARG A 119 35.20 6.04 17.70
CA ARG A 119 33.85 5.69 17.17
C ARG A 119 33.10 6.90 16.60
N LYS A 120 33.21 8.07 17.25
CA LYS A 120 32.57 9.31 16.80
C LYS A 120 33.17 9.80 15.48
N GLN A 121 34.51 9.90 15.41
CA GLN A 121 35.22 10.30 14.20
C GLN A 121 34.94 9.34 13.03
N MET A 122 34.91 8.03 13.30
CA MET A 122 34.57 7.04 12.26
C MET A 122 33.14 7.20 11.73
N LYS A 123 32.18 7.60 12.58
CA LYS A 123 30.82 7.89 12.14
C LYS A 123 30.80 9.13 11.23
N GLU A 124 31.48 10.20 11.62
CA GLU A 124 31.59 11.44 10.84
C GLU A 124 32.27 11.18 9.49
N ILE A 125 33.36 10.41 9.47
CA ILE A 125 34.04 10.00 8.23
C ILE A 125 33.08 9.25 7.30
N LYS A 126 32.30 8.29 7.84
CA LYS A 126 31.34 7.54 7.03
C LYS A 126 30.21 8.43 6.48
N GLU A 127 29.74 9.40 7.25
CA GLU A 127 28.73 10.37 6.81
C GLU A 127 29.30 11.23 5.67
N THR A 128 30.51 11.79 5.83
CA THR A 128 31.19 12.58 4.78
C THR A 128 31.41 11.76 3.50
N VAL A 129 31.93 10.54 3.64
CA VAL A 129 32.13 9.62 2.51
C VAL A 129 30.80 9.29 1.83
N THR A 130 29.73 9.14 2.59
CA THR A 130 28.40 8.90 2.03
C THR A 130 27.94 10.09 1.19
N ASP A 131 28.05 11.32 1.71
CA ASP A 131 27.66 12.54 1.01
C ASP A 131 28.48 12.78 -0.26
N GLU A 132 29.76 12.41 -0.27
CA GLU A 132 30.64 12.50 -1.45
C GLU A 132 30.32 11.46 -2.53
N LEU A 133 29.96 10.24 -2.11
CA LEU A 133 29.68 9.13 -3.03
C LEU A 133 28.24 9.15 -3.55
N LEU A 134 27.30 9.71 -2.80
CA LEU A 134 25.87 9.67 -3.11
C LEU A 134 25.51 10.31 -4.46
N PRO A 135 26.04 11.49 -4.85
CA PRO A 135 25.79 12.06 -6.18
C PRO A 135 26.28 11.17 -7.33
N ARG A 136 27.29 10.33 -7.07
CA ARG A 136 27.89 9.42 -8.05
C ARG A 136 27.23 8.04 -8.07
N ALA A 137 26.38 7.75 -7.09
CA ALA A 137 25.70 6.46 -6.98
C ALA A 137 24.65 6.31 -8.09
N PHE A 138 24.66 5.15 -8.75
CA PHE A 138 23.64 4.79 -9.73
C PHE A 138 22.28 4.67 -9.06
N ALA A 139 21.22 5.10 -9.74
CA ALA A 139 19.85 4.97 -9.24
C ALA A 139 19.20 3.70 -9.81
N VAL A 140 18.51 2.94 -8.95
CA VAL A 140 17.66 1.81 -9.36
C VAL A 140 16.22 2.10 -9.00
N LYS A 141 15.34 1.92 -9.99
CA LYS A 141 13.90 2.06 -9.83
C LYS A 141 13.24 0.71 -9.59
N LYS A 142 12.24 0.70 -8.72
CA LYS A 142 11.29 -0.39 -8.53
C LYS A 142 9.89 0.18 -8.73
N ALA A 143 9.05 -0.55 -9.43
CA ALA A 143 7.66 -0.20 -9.63
C ALA A 143 6.75 -1.20 -8.90
N THR A 144 5.71 -0.68 -8.26
CA THR A 144 4.63 -1.44 -7.64
C THR A 144 3.34 -1.01 -8.31
N MET A 145 2.63 -1.95 -8.95
CA MET A 145 1.32 -1.66 -9.53
C MET A 145 0.24 -1.82 -8.45
N VAL A 146 -0.80 -0.99 -8.52
CA VAL A 146 -1.96 -1.09 -7.64
C VAL A 146 -3.22 -1.03 -8.47
N TRP A 147 -4.07 -2.04 -8.34
CA TRP A 147 -5.40 -2.10 -8.93
C TRP A 147 -6.45 -1.77 -7.88
N ILE A 148 -7.40 -0.90 -8.23
CA ILE A 148 -8.56 -0.54 -7.44
C ILE A 148 -9.81 -0.91 -8.21
N ASP A 149 -10.66 -1.74 -7.61
CA ASP A 149 -11.97 -2.12 -8.12
C ASP A 149 -13.05 -1.44 -7.28
N THR A 150 -13.61 -0.36 -7.81
CA THR A 150 -14.67 0.39 -7.11
C THR A 150 -16.02 -0.33 -7.15
N ILE A 151 -16.19 -1.32 -8.03
CA ILE A 151 -17.43 -2.08 -8.17
C ILE A 151 -17.50 -3.15 -7.09
N ASN A 152 -16.52 -4.05 -7.06
CA ASN A 152 -16.50 -5.18 -6.13
C ASN A 152 -15.82 -4.87 -4.80
N GLY A 153 -15.18 -3.71 -4.67
CA GLY A 153 -14.56 -3.25 -3.42
C GLY A 153 -13.21 -3.92 -3.15
N TRP A 154 -12.37 -4.08 -4.18
CA TRP A 154 -11.02 -4.63 -4.05
C TRP A 154 -9.96 -3.53 -4.19
N LEU A 155 -8.90 -3.63 -3.40
CA LEU A 155 -7.62 -2.98 -3.72
C LEU A 155 -6.53 -4.03 -3.66
N VAL A 156 -5.75 -4.15 -4.74
CA VAL A 156 -4.73 -5.18 -4.89
C VAL A 156 -3.41 -4.55 -5.28
N SER A 157 -2.33 -4.91 -4.59
CA SER A 157 -0.99 -4.48 -4.94
C SER A 157 -0.17 -5.63 -5.54
N ASP A 158 0.41 -5.40 -6.73
CA ASP A 158 1.45 -6.25 -7.31
C ASP A 158 2.82 -5.80 -6.83
N ALA A 159 3.16 -6.30 -5.64
CA ALA A 159 4.44 -6.11 -5.01
C ALA A 159 5.11 -7.45 -4.75
N ALA A 160 6.42 -7.52 -5.02
CA ALA A 160 7.21 -8.71 -4.70
C ALA A 160 7.31 -8.98 -3.18
N THR A 161 7.06 -7.97 -2.35
CA THR A 161 7.10 -8.04 -0.89
C THR A 161 5.90 -7.34 -0.27
N VAL A 162 5.47 -7.83 0.90
CA VAL A 162 4.38 -7.22 1.68
C VAL A 162 4.72 -5.79 2.07
N ALA A 163 5.97 -5.53 2.47
CA ALA A 163 6.41 -4.18 2.84
C ALA A 163 6.26 -3.16 1.70
N ALA A 164 6.48 -3.57 0.45
CA ALA A 164 6.28 -2.68 -0.71
C ALA A 164 4.79 -2.45 -1.02
N ALA A 165 3.92 -3.43 -0.79
CA ALA A 165 2.48 -3.24 -0.85
C ALA A 165 1.97 -2.30 0.25
N GLU A 166 2.46 -2.48 1.48
CA GLU A 166 2.14 -1.60 2.62
C GLU A 166 2.63 -0.17 2.39
N GLU A 167 3.80 0.03 1.78
CA GLU A 167 4.30 1.36 1.38
C GLU A 167 3.32 2.03 0.41
N ALA A 168 2.84 1.31 -0.61
CA ALA A 168 1.87 1.82 -1.57
C ALA A 168 0.53 2.19 -0.92
N VAL A 169 -0.02 1.34 -0.07
CA VAL A 169 -1.26 1.64 0.67
C VAL A 169 -1.06 2.83 1.62
N THR A 170 0.09 2.91 2.29
CA THR A 170 0.42 4.03 3.19
C THR A 170 0.46 5.35 2.43
N LEU A 171 1.09 5.39 1.26
CA LEU A 171 1.12 6.60 0.44
C LEU A 171 -0.25 6.94 -0.14
N LEU A 172 -1.07 5.94 -0.46
CA LEU A 172 -2.43 6.16 -0.94
C LEU A 172 -3.31 6.79 0.15
N ARG A 173 -3.23 6.29 1.38
CA ARG A 173 -3.90 6.89 2.55
C ARG A 173 -3.42 8.30 2.87
N LYS A 174 -2.15 8.62 2.57
CA LYS A 174 -1.61 9.98 2.73
C LYS A 174 -2.11 10.92 1.63
N ALA A 175 -2.24 10.43 0.40
CA ALA A 175 -2.70 11.21 -0.74
C ALA A 175 -4.21 11.50 -0.67
N VAL A 176 -5.00 10.50 -0.27
CA VAL A 176 -6.47 10.58 -0.20
C VAL A 176 -6.89 10.62 1.27
N GLU A 177 -7.32 11.79 1.72
CA GLU A 177 -7.86 11.97 3.07
C GLU A 177 -9.09 11.07 3.28
N THR A 178 -9.14 10.33 4.39
CA THR A 178 -10.20 9.36 4.70
C THR A 178 -10.40 8.25 3.65
N PHE A 179 -9.31 7.74 3.05
CA PHE A 179 -9.41 6.60 2.14
C PHE A 179 -9.88 5.32 2.86
N PRO A 180 -11.08 4.80 2.55
CA PRO A 180 -11.70 3.72 3.28
C PRO A 180 -11.11 2.40 2.78
N ILE A 181 -9.92 2.06 3.26
CA ILE A 181 -9.26 0.78 2.98
C ILE A 181 -9.07 -0.03 4.26
N GLN A 182 -9.31 -1.34 4.18
CA GLN A 182 -9.14 -2.28 5.27
C GLN A 182 -8.36 -3.52 4.81
N SER A 183 -7.77 -4.25 5.75
CA SER A 183 -7.17 -5.54 5.43
C SER A 183 -8.26 -6.52 5.01
N TRP A 184 -8.00 -7.38 4.03
CA TRP A 184 -8.91 -8.48 3.69
C TRP A 184 -8.90 -9.51 4.82
N LYS A 185 -10.05 -9.67 5.49
CA LYS A 185 -10.24 -10.57 6.62
C LYS A 185 -11.22 -11.66 6.27
N VAL A 186 -10.81 -12.91 6.49
CA VAL A 186 -11.57 -14.12 6.21
C VAL A 186 -11.82 -14.89 7.49
N LYS A 187 -12.92 -15.65 7.57
CA LYS A 187 -13.31 -16.39 8.79
C LYS A 187 -12.34 -17.53 9.12
N GLN A 188 -11.73 -18.14 8.10
CA GLN A 188 -10.78 -19.23 8.28
C GLN A 188 -9.38 -18.78 7.84
N SER A 189 -8.39 -18.96 8.71
CA SER A 189 -7.00 -18.66 8.35
C SER A 189 -6.52 -19.55 7.20
N SER A 190 -5.73 -19.01 6.28
CA SER A 190 -5.23 -19.76 5.12
C SER A 190 -4.40 -20.97 5.53
N THR A 191 -3.61 -20.86 6.60
CA THR A 191 -2.84 -21.98 7.15
C THR A 191 -3.75 -23.16 7.53
N LEU A 192 -4.87 -22.87 8.22
CA LEU A 192 -5.82 -23.91 8.60
C LEU A 192 -6.51 -24.49 7.38
N ALA A 193 -7.02 -23.64 6.48
CA ALA A 193 -7.70 -24.07 5.26
C ALA A 193 -6.83 -24.96 4.36
N MET A 194 -5.63 -24.50 4.01
CA MET A 194 -4.68 -25.29 3.21
C MET A 194 -4.31 -26.62 3.86
N THR A 195 -4.11 -26.62 5.19
CA THR A 195 -3.80 -27.87 5.91
C THR A 195 -4.96 -28.85 5.84
N THR A 196 -6.20 -28.37 5.99
CA THR A 196 -7.40 -29.20 5.89
C THR A 196 -7.54 -29.79 4.48
N TRP A 197 -7.40 -28.98 3.42
CA TRP A 197 -7.53 -29.46 2.04
C TRP A 197 -6.50 -30.55 1.69
N LEU A 198 -5.25 -30.38 2.12
CA LEU A 198 -4.21 -31.40 1.96
C LEU A 198 -4.46 -32.65 2.82
N GLN A 199 -5.05 -32.48 3.99
CA GLN A 199 -5.36 -33.60 4.88
C GLN A 199 -6.51 -34.46 4.35
N SER A 200 -7.57 -33.84 3.84
CA SER A 200 -8.73 -34.53 3.26
C SER A 200 -8.49 -35.00 1.82
N ASP A 201 -7.44 -34.50 1.15
CA ASP A 201 -7.24 -34.65 -0.30
C ASP A 201 -8.44 -34.09 -1.11
N GLU A 202 -9.07 -33.04 -0.58
CA GLU A 202 -10.23 -32.38 -1.16
C GLU A 202 -9.97 -30.88 -1.23
N ALA A 203 -9.85 -30.35 -2.45
CA ALA A 203 -9.75 -28.93 -2.72
C ALA A 203 -11.15 -28.25 -2.61
N PRO A 204 -11.21 -26.94 -2.32
CA PRO A 204 -12.45 -26.19 -2.41
C PRO A 204 -13.06 -26.21 -3.81
N ASP A 205 -14.37 -25.98 -3.88
CA ASP A 205 -15.07 -25.82 -5.16
C ASP A 205 -14.37 -24.79 -6.05
N SER A 206 -14.24 -25.09 -7.35
CA SER A 206 -13.55 -24.27 -8.35
C SER A 206 -12.01 -24.23 -8.25
N PHE A 207 -11.41 -24.97 -7.32
CA PHE A 207 -9.96 -25.05 -7.19
C PHE A 207 -9.43 -26.48 -7.34
N THR A 208 -8.20 -26.58 -7.84
CA THR A 208 -7.40 -27.80 -7.82
C THR A 208 -6.07 -27.53 -7.11
N VAL A 209 -5.53 -28.54 -6.43
CA VAL A 209 -4.24 -28.45 -5.75
C VAL A 209 -3.14 -28.90 -6.71
N ASP A 210 -2.08 -28.10 -6.82
CA ASP A 210 -0.93 -28.39 -7.66
C ASP A 210 0.19 -29.10 -6.86
N ALA A 211 1.27 -29.47 -7.56
CA ALA A 211 2.37 -30.26 -6.99
C ALA A 211 3.41 -29.47 -6.15
N GLU A 212 3.17 -28.20 -5.82
CA GLU A 212 4.06 -27.36 -4.99
C GLU A 212 3.39 -27.02 -3.65
N THR A 213 4.02 -27.40 -2.53
CA THR A 213 3.58 -27.03 -1.18
C THR A 213 4.75 -26.89 -0.20
N GLU A 214 4.58 -26.08 0.84
CA GLU A 214 5.54 -25.91 1.95
C GLU A 214 4.85 -26.14 3.30
N LEU A 215 5.33 -27.14 4.04
CA LEU A 215 4.86 -27.51 5.38
C LEU A 215 5.89 -27.09 6.43
N LYS A 216 5.45 -26.48 7.53
CA LYS A 216 6.33 -26.09 8.65
C LYS A 216 5.81 -26.63 9.98
N ALA A 217 6.73 -27.01 10.86
CA ALA A 217 6.39 -27.36 12.24
C ALA A 217 5.91 -26.13 13.03
N THR A 218 5.00 -26.34 13.97
CA THR A 218 4.41 -25.28 14.81
C THR A 218 5.21 -24.95 16.07
N GLY A 219 6.21 -25.74 16.42
CA GLY A 219 7.07 -25.56 17.60
C GLY A 219 8.33 -24.71 17.35
N GLU A 220 9.23 -24.66 18.33
CA GLU A 220 10.52 -23.94 18.24
C GLU A 220 11.44 -24.48 17.14
N THR A 221 11.26 -25.74 16.76
CA THR A 221 11.96 -26.35 15.64
C THR A 221 11.49 -25.73 14.33
N LYS A 222 12.38 -25.02 13.63
CA LYS A 222 12.12 -24.48 12.28
C LYS A 222 12.13 -25.55 11.17
N ALA A 223 11.75 -26.78 11.50
CA ALA A 223 11.71 -27.88 10.54
C ALA A 223 10.65 -27.58 9.47
N SER A 224 11.08 -27.57 8.20
CA SER A 224 10.23 -27.38 7.05
C SER A 224 10.41 -28.50 6.03
N VAL A 225 9.35 -28.82 5.31
CA VAL A 225 9.37 -29.73 4.17
C VAL A 225 8.76 -29.00 2.99
N LYS A 226 9.42 -29.05 1.85
CA LYS A 226 8.99 -28.39 0.63
C LYS A 226 8.92 -29.41 -0.50
N TYR A 227 7.77 -29.45 -1.18
CA TYR A 227 7.55 -30.21 -2.40
C TYR A 227 7.57 -29.29 -3.60
N VAL A 228 8.22 -29.71 -4.68
CA VAL A 228 8.31 -28.98 -5.94
C VAL A 228 8.17 -29.99 -7.08
N ASN A 229 7.25 -29.75 -8.01
CA ASN A 229 6.98 -30.56 -9.21
C ASN A 229 6.51 -32.00 -8.99
N ALA A 230 6.53 -32.52 -7.76
CA ALA A 230 6.00 -33.83 -7.39
C ALA A 230 5.60 -33.81 -5.92
N MET A 231 4.30 -33.98 -5.65
CA MET A 231 3.74 -34.07 -4.31
C MET A 231 3.08 -35.43 -4.14
N GLU A 232 3.49 -36.18 -3.12
CA GLU A 232 2.82 -37.44 -2.75
C GLU A 232 1.85 -37.20 -1.61
N THR A 233 0.54 -37.30 -1.88
CA THR A 233 -0.54 -37.03 -0.91
C THR A 233 -0.33 -37.75 0.42
N LYS A 234 0.06 -39.03 0.39
CA LYS A 234 0.28 -39.84 1.61
C LYS A 234 1.39 -39.27 2.49
N GLN A 235 2.53 -38.89 1.91
CA GLN A 235 3.65 -38.33 2.67
C GLN A 235 3.31 -36.96 3.27
N VAL A 236 2.54 -36.16 2.52
CA VAL A 236 2.01 -34.87 3.02
C VAL A 236 1.09 -35.09 4.21
N GLN A 237 0.15 -36.03 4.11
CA GLN A 237 -0.76 -36.38 5.21
C GLN A 237 0.00 -36.88 6.45
N GLU A 238 1.05 -37.69 6.29
CA GLU A 238 1.92 -38.12 7.41
C GLU A 238 2.62 -36.95 8.08
N HIS A 239 3.13 -35.99 7.30
CA HIS A 239 3.73 -34.77 7.86
C HIS A 239 2.73 -33.89 8.61
N ILE A 240 1.49 -33.80 8.12
CA ILE A 240 0.40 -33.08 8.80
C ILE A 240 0.03 -33.80 10.10
N ALA A 241 -0.09 -35.13 10.08
CA ALA A 241 -0.35 -35.95 11.26
C ALA A 241 0.78 -35.82 12.31
N ALA A 242 2.02 -35.61 11.86
CA ALA A 242 3.17 -35.29 12.71
C ALA A 242 3.19 -33.84 13.23
N GLY A 243 2.14 -33.05 12.99
CA GLY A 243 1.96 -31.70 13.54
C GLY A 243 2.50 -30.56 12.66
N LYS A 244 2.92 -30.83 11.41
CA LYS A 244 3.27 -29.74 10.48
C LYS A 244 2.00 -29.10 9.91
N ARG A 245 2.09 -27.81 9.57
CA ARG A 245 1.01 -27.02 8.96
C ARG A 245 1.43 -26.52 7.59
N CYS A 246 0.48 -26.43 6.67
CA CYS A 246 0.72 -25.90 5.34
C CYS A 246 0.87 -24.37 5.41
N THR A 247 1.98 -23.87 4.88
CA THR A 247 2.29 -22.43 4.82
C THR A 247 2.33 -21.89 3.40
N ARG A 248 2.45 -22.77 2.40
CA ARG A 248 2.27 -22.45 0.99
C ARG A 248 1.58 -23.59 0.27
N LEU A 249 0.63 -23.26 -0.61
CA LEU A 249 -0.05 -24.24 -1.45
C LEU A 249 -0.21 -23.66 -2.85
N ALA A 250 0.36 -24.33 -3.84
CA ALA A 250 0.10 -24.04 -5.23
C ALA A 250 -1.27 -24.60 -5.61
N MET A 251 -2.07 -23.77 -6.28
CA MET A 251 -3.43 -24.09 -6.67
C MET A 251 -3.74 -23.46 -8.02
N THR A 252 -4.68 -24.09 -8.72
CA THR A 252 -5.26 -23.56 -9.94
C THR A 252 -6.75 -23.31 -9.73
N TRP A 253 -7.22 -22.15 -10.15
CA TRP A 253 -8.64 -21.78 -10.13
C TRP A 253 -9.25 -21.92 -11.52
N ASN A 254 -10.30 -22.75 -11.64
CA ASN A 254 -11.09 -22.97 -12.84
C ASN A 254 -10.27 -23.22 -14.14
N ASP A 255 -9.10 -23.85 -14.02
CA ASP A 255 -8.14 -24.04 -15.13
C ASP A 255 -7.77 -22.73 -15.87
N ARG A 256 -7.94 -21.59 -15.19
CA ARG A 256 -7.75 -20.23 -15.72
C ARG A 256 -6.55 -19.53 -15.11
N VAL A 257 -6.39 -19.59 -13.79
CA VAL A 257 -5.33 -18.87 -13.08
C VAL A 257 -4.64 -19.80 -12.11
N SER A 258 -3.32 -19.96 -12.27
CA SER A 258 -2.46 -20.65 -11.32
C SER A 258 -1.83 -19.66 -10.35
N PHE A 259 -1.67 -20.04 -9.09
CA PHE A 259 -1.06 -19.20 -8.05
C PHE A 259 -0.59 -20.03 -6.85
N VAL A 260 0.14 -19.40 -5.94
CA VAL A 260 0.55 -19.96 -4.64
C VAL A 260 -0.08 -19.14 -3.53
N LEU A 261 -1.01 -19.75 -2.80
CA LEU A 261 -1.57 -19.17 -1.57
C LEU A 261 -0.55 -19.31 -0.43
N THR A 262 -0.43 -18.28 0.39
CA THR A 262 0.46 -18.27 1.56
C THR A 262 -0.29 -18.19 2.89
N ASP A 263 0.41 -18.49 3.98
CA ASP A 263 -0.06 -18.38 5.37
C ASP A 263 -0.50 -16.96 5.80
N ASN A 264 -0.06 -15.93 5.08
CA ASN A 264 -0.40 -14.52 5.32
C ASN A 264 -1.38 -13.92 4.29
N LEU A 265 -2.22 -14.74 3.65
CA LEU A 265 -3.26 -14.31 2.70
C LEU A 265 -2.73 -13.53 1.48
N THR A 266 -1.51 -13.85 1.04
CA THR A 266 -0.98 -13.34 -0.23
C THR A 266 -1.05 -14.42 -1.30
N LEU A 267 -1.34 -14.02 -2.54
CA LEU A 267 -1.27 -14.91 -3.70
C LEU A 267 0.01 -14.58 -4.46
N LYS A 268 0.88 -15.55 -4.67
CA LYS A 268 2.17 -15.38 -5.34
C LYS A 268 2.26 -16.20 -6.62
N LYS A 269 3.19 -15.85 -7.50
CA LYS A 269 3.37 -16.53 -8.80
C LYS A 269 2.05 -16.64 -9.57
N VAL A 270 1.22 -15.61 -9.47
CA VAL A 270 -0.06 -15.60 -10.17
C VAL A 270 0.20 -15.55 -11.67
N ALA A 271 -0.35 -16.50 -12.41
CA ALA A 271 -0.14 -16.64 -13.84
C ALA A 271 -1.42 -17.11 -14.54
N PRO A 272 -1.83 -16.41 -15.62
CA PRO A 272 -2.93 -16.86 -16.45
C PRO A 272 -2.52 -18.10 -17.25
N LEU A 273 -3.42 -19.07 -17.31
CA LEU A 273 -3.27 -20.29 -18.12
C LEU A 273 -3.72 -20.04 -19.56
N ASP A 274 -3.42 -20.98 -20.45
CA ASP A 274 -3.54 -20.79 -21.90
C ASP A 274 -4.96 -20.45 -22.36
N VAL A 275 -5.99 -20.88 -21.62
CA VAL A 275 -7.41 -20.53 -21.84
C VAL A 275 -7.65 -19.01 -21.85
N LEU A 276 -6.81 -18.23 -21.16
CA LEU A 276 -6.92 -16.77 -21.10
C LEU A 276 -6.02 -16.03 -22.10
N LYS A 277 -5.15 -16.74 -22.84
CA LYS A 277 -4.19 -16.14 -23.78
C LYS A 277 -4.77 -15.99 -25.19
N GLU A 278 -5.98 -16.47 -25.43
CA GLU A 278 -6.68 -16.33 -26.70
C GLU A 278 -7.38 -14.97 -26.77
N SER A 279 -6.62 -13.93 -27.16
CA SER A 279 -7.19 -12.66 -27.61
C SER A 279 -6.66 -12.34 -29.01
N PRO A 280 -7.48 -11.78 -29.92
CA PRO A 280 -7.02 -11.38 -31.24
C PRO A 280 -6.15 -10.12 -31.14
N GLU A 281 -4.92 -10.27 -30.64
CA GLU A 281 -3.95 -9.18 -30.44
C GLU A 281 -3.49 -8.56 -31.77
N GLU A 282 -3.62 -9.28 -32.89
CA GLU A 282 -3.04 -8.89 -34.19
C GLU A 282 -3.70 -7.68 -34.86
N VAL A 283 -4.89 -7.24 -34.42
CA VAL A 283 -5.66 -6.17 -35.07
C VAL A 283 -5.80 -4.90 -34.21
N MET A 284 -5.31 -4.92 -32.97
CA MET A 284 -5.53 -3.82 -32.00
C MET A 284 -4.32 -2.90 -31.90
N ASP A 285 -4.56 -1.59 -31.76
CA ASP A 285 -3.52 -0.63 -31.39
C ASP A 285 -3.07 -0.82 -29.93
N ASP A 286 -2.04 -0.08 -29.51
CA ASP A 286 -1.42 -0.26 -28.20
C ASP A 286 -2.42 -0.01 -27.04
N GLU A 287 -3.29 1.00 -27.18
CA GLU A 287 -4.31 1.35 -26.19
C GLU A 287 -5.41 0.28 -26.13
N GLY A 288 -5.85 -0.23 -27.28
CA GLY A 288 -6.83 -1.32 -27.34
C GLY A 288 -6.30 -2.61 -26.74
N ARG A 289 -5.04 -2.98 -27.00
CA ARG A 289 -4.40 -4.15 -26.38
C ARG A 289 -4.29 -3.98 -24.86
N LEU A 290 -3.96 -2.78 -24.40
CA LEU A 290 -3.91 -2.44 -22.99
C LEU A 290 -5.30 -2.59 -22.33
N GLU A 291 -6.33 -2.01 -22.93
CA GLU A 291 -7.70 -2.08 -22.40
C GLU A 291 -8.22 -3.52 -22.33
N ALA A 292 -8.02 -4.30 -23.41
CA ALA A 292 -8.42 -5.70 -23.45
C ALA A 292 -7.70 -6.54 -22.38
N ALA A 293 -6.37 -6.41 -22.27
CA ALA A 293 -5.59 -7.10 -21.26
C ALA A 293 -6.01 -6.70 -19.84
N PHE A 294 -6.35 -5.43 -19.62
CA PHE A 294 -6.77 -4.92 -18.30
C PHE A 294 -8.14 -5.44 -17.92
N ALA A 295 -9.08 -5.46 -18.86
CA ALA A 295 -10.41 -6.01 -18.65
C ALA A 295 -10.36 -7.51 -18.32
N VAL A 296 -9.54 -8.29 -19.05
CA VAL A 296 -9.35 -9.72 -18.77
C VAL A 296 -8.73 -9.93 -17.38
N MET A 297 -7.65 -9.21 -17.07
CA MET A 297 -6.99 -9.35 -15.77
C MET A 297 -7.94 -9.01 -14.61
N THR A 298 -8.55 -7.84 -14.63
CA THR A 298 -9.41 -7.37 -13.53
C THR A 298 -10.64 -8.26 -13.36
N GLY A 299 -11.26 -8.70 -14.46
CA GLY A 299 -12.41 -9.60 -14.43
C GLY A 299 -12.09 -10.98 -13.84
N GLU A 300 -10.96 -11.59 -14.22
CA GLU A 300 -10.57 -12.89 -13.69
C GLU A 300 -10.06 -12.82 -12.25
N LEU A 301 -9.28 -11.78 -11.91
CA LEU A 301 -8.80 -11.60 -10.55
C LEU A 301 -9.95 -11.31 -9.56
N ALA A 302 -10.96 -10.52 -9.95
CA ALA A 302 -12.12 -10.28 -9.09
C ALA A 302 -12.85 -11.59 -8.74
N ARG A 303 -13.12 -12.43 -9.75
CA ARG A 303 -13.78 -13.73 -9.56
C ARG A 303 -12.93 -14.72 -8.75
N LEU A 304 -11.62 -14.73 -8.98
CA LEU A 304 -10.68 -15.51 -8.19
C LEU A 304 -10.73 -15.10 -6.71
N LEU A 305 -10.70 -13.79 -6.43
CA LEU A 305 -10.73 -13.28 -5.06
C LEU A 305 -12.06 -13.56 -4.36
N ASP A 306 -13.19 -13.46 -5.06
CA ASP A 306 -14.50 -13.85 -4.53
C ASP A 306 -14.57 -15.36 -4.24
N ALA A 307 -14.12 -16.22 -5.17
CA ALA A 307 -14.07 -17.67 -4.96
C ALA A 307 -13.14 -18.04 -3.80
N MET A 308 -11.97 -17.39 -3.69
CA MET A 308 -11.03 -17.61 -2.61
C MET A 308 -11.61 -17.16 -1.26
N THR A 309 -12.36 -16.06 -1.25
CA THR A 309 -13.06 -15.60 -0.04
C THR A 309 -14.03 -16.66 0.46
N VAL A 310 -14.83 -17.27 -0.44
CA VAL A 310 -15.75 -18.37 -0.10
C VAL A 310 -14.97 -19.60 0.40
N ALA A 311 -13.90 -19.98 -0.29
CA ALA A 311 -13.04 -21.11 0.09
C ALA A 311 -12.42 -20.95 1.49
N LEU A 312 -12.14 -19.71 1.91
CA LEU A 312 -11.61 -19.36 3.23
C LEU A 312 -12.71 -19.08 4.27
N GLY A 313 -13.93 -19.59 4.05
CA GLY A 313 -15.04 -19.51 5.01
C GLY A 313 -15.84 -18.20 4.94
N GLY A 314 -15.62 -17.37 3.93
CA GLY A 314 -16.25 -16.06 3.77
C GLY A 314 -15.52 -14.94 4.53
N GLU A 315 -16.03 -13.72 4.42
CA GLU A 315 -15.43 -12.56 5.08
C GLU A 315 -15.82 -12.47 6.55
N GLU A 316 -14.91 -11.96 7.37
CA GLU A 316 -15.13 -11.84 8.81
C GLU A 316 -16.18 -10.76 9.16
N ASN A 317 -16.25 -9.64 8.43
CA ASN A 317 -17.14 -8.50 8.74
C ASN A 317 -17.69 -7.81 7.46
N GLU A 318 -18.76 -8.32 6.85
CA GLU A 318 -19.33 -7.77 5.60
C GLU A 318 -20.06 -6.42 5.72
N GLN A 319 -20.48 -5.98 6.92
CA GLN A 319 -21.29 -4.73 7.05
C GLN A 319 -21.03 -3.85 8.29
N GLN A 320 -20.35 -4.31 9.34
CA GLN A 320 -20.26 -3.53 10.59
C GLN A 320 -19.11 -2.51 10.64
N ASP A 321 -18.02 -2.71 9.90
CA ASP A 321 -16.79 -1.90 10.07
C ASP A 321 -16.75 -0.64 9.19
N TRP A 322 -17.41 -0.62 8.03
CA TRP A 322 -17.46 0.61 7.20
C TRP A 322 -18.33 1.72 7.81
N VAL A 323 -19.19 1.36 8.77
CA VAL A 323 -20.17 2.26 9.40
C VAL A 323 -19.56 3.03 10.59
N GLN A 324 -18.38 2.67 11.10
CA GLN A 324 -17.77 3.37 12.25
C GLN A 324 -16.83 4.54 11.93
N GLU A 325 -16.43 4.75 10.67
CA GLU A 325 -15.72 5.97 10.23
C GLU A 325 -16.58 6.89 9.34
N SER A 326 -17.80 6.45 8.94
CA SER A 326 -18.69 7.18 8.03
C SER A 326 -19.95 7.77 8.70
N HIS A 327 -19.93 7.95 10.03
CA HIS A 327 -20.79 8.89 10.76
C HIS A 327 -19.85 9.65 11.71
N SER A 328 -19.42 10.89 11.45
CA SER A 328 -20.24 12.06 11.13
C SER A 328 -19.42 13.14 10.42
N ALA A 329 -19.59 13.28 9.11
CA ALA A 329 -19.81 14.61 8.56
C ALA A 329 -21.33 14.76 8.49
N PRO A 330 -22.00 15.47 9.42
CA PRO A 330 -23.32 15.94 9.10
C PRO A 330 -23.15 16.80 7.86
N GLU A 331 -23.91 16.43 6.83
CA GLU A 331 -24.30 17.29 5.72
C GLU A 331 -24.39 18.72 6.22
N ALA A 332 -23.66 19.62 5.56
CA ALA A 332 -23.53 21.01 5.98
C ALA A 332 -24.89 21.70 5.95
N LEU A 333 -25.61 21.65 7.08
CA LEU A 333 -26.66 22.61 7.36
C LEU A 333 -25.98 23.99 7.42
N PRO A 334 -26.59 25.02 6.82
CA PRO A 334 -26.05 26.37 6.88
C PRO A 334 -25.78 26.74 8.34
N ALA A 335 -24.66 27.44 8.58
CA ALA A 335 -24.07 27.77 9.88
C ALA A 335 -24.97 28.55 10.88
N ASN A 336 -26.27 28.68 10.58
CA ASN A 336 -27.28 29.33 11.39
C ASN A 336 -28.27 28.36 12.07
N ASP A 337 -28.38 27.10 11.60
CA ASP A 337 -29.40 26.13 12.05
C ASP A 337 -28.79 24.81 12.57
N ASP A 338 -27.75 24.89 13.41
CA ASP A 338 -27.36 23.72 14.19
C ASP A 338 -28.41 23.50 15.30
N GLU A 339 -29.23 22.46 15.17
CA GLU A 339 -30.31 22.11 16.11
C GLU A 339 -29.82 21.97 17.56
N LEU A 340 -28.54 21.65 17.76
CA LEU A 340 -27.92 21.49 19.08
C LEU A 340 -27.31 22.78 19.63
N TYR A 341 -27.25 23.87 18.85
CA TYR A 341 -26.71 25.16 19.30
C TYR A 341 -27.42 25.72 20.54
N PRO A 342 -28.77 25.77 20.62
CA PRO A 342 -29.46 26.29 21.80
C PRO A 342 -29.15 25.47 23.06
N GLN A 343 -29.03 24.15 22.91
CA GLN A 343 -28.72 23.23 24.01
C GLN A 343 -27.27 23.38 24.46
N ALA A 344 -26.33 23.52 23.52
CA ALA A 344 -24.93 23.76 23.82
C ALA A 344 -24.73 25.10 24.55
N ARG A 345 -25.46 26.14 24.15
CA ARG A 345 -25.37 27.46 24.79
C ARG A 345 -25.84 27.40 26.25
N GLU A 346 -26.97 26.74 26.50
CA GLU A 346 -27.49 26.56 27.86
C GLU A 346 -26.48 25.82 28.74
N VAL A 347 -25.87 24.77 28.21
CA VAL A 347 -24.84 23.99 28.92
C VAL A 347 -23.62 24.84 29.29
N VAL A 348 -23.16 25.70 28.39
CA VAL A 348 -22.03 26.60 28.64
C VAL A 348 -22.38 27.69 29.64
N LEU A 349 -23.59 28.25 29.57
CA LEU A 349 -24.08 29.27 30.50
C LEU A 349 -24.29 28.71 31.92
N GLN A 350 -24.87 27.52 32.06
CA GLN A 350 -25.06 26.86 33.36
C GLN A 350 -23.73 26.49 34.02
N ALA A 351 -22.72 26.12 33.23
CA ALA A 351 -21.42 25.72 33.74
C ALA A 351 -20.46 26.91 33.99
N ASP A 352 -20.83 28.12 33.55
CA ASP A 352 -20.00 29.35 33.53
C ASP A 352 -18.60 29.11 32.93
N ARG A 353 -18.47 28.12 32.03
CA ARG A 353 -17.21 27.74 31.38
C ARG A 353 -17.45 27.14 30.01
N ALA A 354 -16.78 27.69 29.01
CA ALA A 354 -16.81 27.21 27.64
C ALA A 354 -15.66 26.23 27.41
N SER A 355 -15.95 24.94 27.29
CA SER A 355 -14.94 23.95 26.89
C SER A 355 -15.52 22.90 25.98
N ILE A 356 -14.77 22.57 24.93
CA ILE A 356 -15.16 21.57 23.92
C ILE A 356 -15.50 20.24 24.61
N SER A 357 -14.67 19.80 25.56
CA SER A 357 -14.88 18.56 26.32
C SER A 357 -16.16 18.52 27.16
N LEU A 358 -16.62 19.67 27.67
CA LEU A 358 -17.86 19.76 28.44
C LEU A 358 -19.07 19.61 27.52
N VAL A 359 -19.06 20.30 26.39
CA VAL A 359 -20.14 20.22 25.38
C VAL A 359 -20.22 18.81 24.77
N GLN A 360 -19.08 18.18 24.50
CA GLN A 360 -19.02 16.78 24.04
C GLN A 360 -19.70 15.82 25.02
N ARG A 361 -19.38 15.93 26.32
CA ARG A 361 -19.90 15.01 27.34
C ARG A 361 -21.39 15.23 27.60
N GLN A 362 -21.82 16.49 27.62
CA GLN A 362 -23.19 16.83 27.98
C GLN A 362 -24.18 16.55 26.84
N LEU A 363 -23.78 16.80 25.59
CA LEU A 363 -24.63 16.56 24.41
C LEU A 363 -24.33 15.23 23.70
N ARG A 364 -23.33 14.48 24.17
CA ARG A 364 -22.88 13.20 23.57
C ARG A 364 -22.55 13.33 22.08
N ILE A 365 -21.87 14.41 21.70
CA ILE A 365 -21.46 14.70 20.31
C ILE A 365 -19.94 14.55 20.13
N GLY A 366 -19.52 14.37 18.87
CA GLY A 366 -18.11 14.27 18.49
C GLY A 366 -17.32 15.57 18.73
N TYR A 367 -15.99 15.46 18.81
CA TYR A 367 -15.09 16.59 19.11
C TYR A 367 -15.22 17.74 18.11
N ASN A 368 -15.20 17.44 16.81
CA ASN A 368 -15.28 18.45 15.76
C ASN A 368 -16.62 19.20 15.77
N HIS A 369 -17.71 18.53 16.14
CA HIS A 369 -19.02 19.17 16.25
C HIS A 369 -19.08 20.10 17.47
N ALA A 370 -18.60 19.65 18.62
CA ALA A 370 -18.49 20.48 19.81
C ALA A 370 -17.56 21.69 19.62
N ALA A 371 -16.45 21.52 18.89
CA ALA A 371 -15.53 22.61 18.57
C ALA A 371 -16.21 23.71 17.74
N ARG A 372 -16.97 23.32 16.69
CA ARG A 372 -17.74 24.27 15.87
C ARG A 372 -18.81 25.02 16.67
N LEU A 373 -19.51 24.33 17.59
CA LEU A 373 -20.52 24.97 18.45
C LEU A 373 -19.91 26.02 19.39
N ILE A 374 -18.73 25.74 19.95
CA ILE A 374 -17.99 26.69 20.79
C ILE A 374 -17.51 27.89 19.95
N GLU A 375 -16.97 27.66 18.76
CA GLU A 375 -16.51 28.72 17.85
C GLU A 375 -17.67 29.61 17.40
N LEU A 376 -18.84 29.04 17.13
CA LEU A 376 -20.05 29.79 16.77
C LEU A 376 -20.55 30.66 17.95
N MET A 377 -20.48 30.17 19.18
CA MET A 377 -20.81 30.98 20.37
C MET A 377 -19.80 32.11 20.58
N GLU A 378 -18.52 31.89 20.27
CA GLU A 378 -17.49 32.92 20.34
C GLU A 378 -17.76 34.04 19.33
N GLN A 379 -18.07 33.67 18.08
CA GLN A 379 -18.40 34.63 17.01
C GLN A 379 -19.67 35.45 17.32
N ARG A 380 -20.63 34.87 18.04
CA ARG A 380 -21.89 35.56 18.44
C ARG A 380 -21.78 36.32 19.76
N GLY A 381 -20.68 36.18 20.50
CA GLY A 381 -20.50 36.80 21.80
C GLY A 381 -21.32 36.17 22.93
N ASP A 382 -21.77 34.92 22.76
CA ASP A 382 -22.59 34.17 23.71
C ASP A 382 -21.75 33.47 24.80
N LEU A 383 -20.42 33.63 24.80
CA LEU A 383 -19.51 33.04 25.78
C LEU A 383 -19.37 33.87 27.06
N PRO A 384 -19.30 33.25 28.25
CA PRO A 384 -19.06 33.96 29.50
C PRO A 384 -17.68 34.64 29.46
N LYS A 385 -17.62 35.91 29.91
CA LYS A 385 -16.37 36.68 29.96
C LYS A 385 -15.33 35.95 30.81
N LYS A 386 -14.19 35.65 30.18
CA LYS A 386 -13.04 34.99 30.82
C LYS A 386 -12.68 35.74 32.12
N ARG A 387 -12.83 35.11 33.29
CA ARG A 387 -12.22 35.63 34.53
C ARG A 387 -10.71 35.62 34.31
N SER A 388 -10.09 36.79 34.33
CA SER A 388 -8.65 36.96 34.32
C SER A 388 -8.04 36.14 35.46
N THR A 389 -6.98 35.38 35.15
CA THR A 389 -6.17 34.71 36.16
C THR A 389 -5.46 35.75 37.03
N PRO A 390 -5.23 35.48 38.33
CA PRO A 390 -4.57 36.42 39.24
C PRO A 390 -3.19 36.90 38.75
N GLU A 391 -2.47 36.08 37.98
CA GLU A 391 -1.16 36.42 37.39
C GLU A 391 -1.19 37.56 36.36
N GLN A 392 -2.35 37.90 35.78
CA GLN A 392 -2.45 39.02 34.83
C GLN A 392 -2.82 40.36 35.49
N MET A 393 -3.14 40.39 36.79
CA MET A 393 -3.38 41.65 37.51
C MET A 393 -2.10 42.27 38.09
N GLU A 394 -1.04 41.50 38.32
CA GLU A 394 0.19 42.01 38.96
C GLU A 394 1.15 42.71 37.98
N LEU A 395 1.00 42.48 36.67
CA LEU A 395 1.78 43.13 35.60
C LEU A 395 1.18 44.47 35.11
N ALA A 396 0.03 44.88 35.64
CA ALA A 396 -0.63 46.15 35.29
C ALA A 396 -0.52 47.22 36.40
N SER A 397 0.22 46.95 37.48
CA SER A 397 0.43 47.88 38.60
C SER A 397 1.92 48.09 38.98
N ALA A 398 2.85 47.87 38.05
CA ALA A 398 4.26 48.25 38.18
C ALA A 398 4.68 49.23 37.09
#